data_AF-A0A962YML0-F1
#
_entry.id   AF-A0A962YML0-F1
#
_cell.length_a   1.000
_cell.length_b   1.000
_cell.length_c   1.000
_cell.angle_alpha   90.00
_cell.angle_beta   90.00
_cell.angle_gamma   90.00
#
_symmetry.space_group_name_H-M   'P 1'
#
loop_
_entity.id
_entity.type
_entity.pdbx_description
1 polymer ?
#
loop_
_entity_poly.entity_id
_entity_poly.type
_entity_poly.pdbx_seq_one_letter_code
_entity_poly.pdbx_strand_id
1 'polypeptide(L)'
;MHWLALSLICAFCLATSDAAAKHWLRSAGAREMVVVRLGLSGLLLAPWVLTFDLPPLPLPFWGWLALIMPLEIAAMLMYMKAIRDYPLALTVPYLAFTPVLVVVTGWLVLDETVSGNGLLGILLVVAGSWLLNF
;
A
#
# COMPACT_ATOMS: atom_id res chain seq x y z
N MET A 1 -11.56 -18.29 -5.20
CA MET A 1 -10.96 -18.94 -4.02
C MET A 1 -9.46 -18.66 -3.88
N HIS A 2 -8.63 -18.73 -4.94
CA HIS A 2 -7.20 -18.35 -4.88
C HIS A 2 -6.95 -16.92 -4.39
N TRP A 3 -7.77 -15.96 -4.84
CA TRP A 3 -7.65 -14.55 -4.46
C TRP A 3 -7.77 -14.32 -2.94
N LEU A 4 -8.68 -15.03 -2.25
CA LEU A 4 -8.83 -14.88 -0.80
C LEU A 4 -7.56 -15.31 -0.06
N ALA A 5 -7.00 -16.47 -0.42
CA ALA A 5 -5.76 -16.96 0.19
C ALA A 5 -4.60 -16.00 -0.07
N LEU A 6 -4.44 -15.51 -1.32
CA LEU A 6 -3.42 -14.54 -1.67
C LEU A 6 -3.59 -13.22 -0.90
N SER A 7 -4.82 -12.72 -0.75
CA SER A 7 -5.11 -11.52 0.03
C SER A 7 -4.78 -11.69 1.51
N LEU A 8 -5.08 -12.85 2.10
CA LEU A 8 -4.74 -13.13 3.50
C LEU A 8 -3.22 -13.22 3.72
N ILE A 9 -2.51 -13.91 2.82
CA ILE A 9 -1.04 -13.97 2.85
C ILE A 9 -0.46 -12.57 2.69
N CYS A 10 -0.96 -11.79 1.73
CA CYS A 10 -0.53 -10.41 1.51
C CYS A 10 -0.73 -9.55 2.78
N ALA A 11 -1.92 -9.59 3.38
CA ALA A 11 -2.22 -8.84 4.60
C ALA A 11 -1.33 -9.25 5.78
N PHE A 12 -1.11 -10.55 5.98
CA PHE A 12 -0.22 -11.07 7.03
C PHE A 12 1.24 -10.64 6.81
N CYS A 13 1.77 -10.82 5.59
CA CYS A 13 3.12 -10.42 5.23
C CYS A 13 3.32 -8.91 5.38
N LEU A 14 2.34 -8.10 4.96
CA LEU A 14 2.39 -6.64 5.07
C LEU A 14 2.41 -6.19 6.54
N ALA A 15 1.49 -6.68 7.36
CA ALA A 15 1.45 -6.35 8.78
C ALA A 15 2.73 -6.81 9.52
N THR A 16 3.26 -7.99 9.17
CA THR A 16 4.52 -8.49 9.72
C THR A 16 5.69 -7.61 9.29
N SER A 17 5.73 -7.17 8.03
CA SER A 17 6.76 -6.25 7.53
C SER A 17 6.73 -4.92 8.27
N ASP A 18 5.55 -4.36 8.55
CA ASP A 18 5.41 -3.12 9.31
C ASP A 18 5.87 -3.28 10.77
N ALA A 19 5.49 -4.38 11.42
CA ALA A 19 5.94 -4.70 12.77
C ALA A 19 7.47 -4.92 12.84
N ALA A 20 8.03 -5.66 11.89
CA ALA A 20 9.46 -5.92 11.78
C ALA A 20 10.23 -4.62 11.50
N ALA A 21 9.76 -3.79 10.56
CA ALA A 21 10.37 -2.50 10.27
C ALA A 21 10.40 -1.62 11.53
N LYS A 22 9.28 -1.50 12.25
CA LYS A 22 9.25 -0.71 13.49
C LYS A 22 10.17 -1.27 14.58
N HIS A 23 10.23 -2.59 14.74
CA HIS A 23 11.01 -3.21 15.81
C HIS A 23 12.51 -3.21 15.51
N TRP A 24 12.92 -3.61 14.31
CA TRP A 24 14.32 -3.77 13.92
C TRP A 24 14.96 -2.49 13.38
N LEU A 25 14.20 -1.60 12.72
CA LEU A 25 14.71 -0.34 12.17
C LEU A 25 14.42 0.87 13.09
N ARG A 26 14.20 0.64 14.39
CA ARG A 26 13.91 1.70 15.37
C ARG A 26 14.96 2.82 15.46
N SER A 27 16.22 2.51 15.15
CA SER A 27 17.33 3.48 15.13
C SER A 27 17.50 4.17 13.79
N ALA A 28 16.77 3.74 12.75
CA ALA A 28 16.87 4.30 11.42
C ALA A 28 15.93 5.50 11.23
N GLY A 29 16.34 6.44 10.39
CA GLY A 29 15.50 7.50 9.87
C GLY A 29 14.39 6.94 8.96
N ALA A 30 13.28 7.67 8.83
CA ALA A 30 12.19 7.28 7.94
C ALA A 30 12.64 7.09 6.48
N ARG A 31 13.62 7.88 6.01
CA ARG A 31 14.20 7.74 4.67
C ARG A 31 14.95 6.41 4.49
N GLU A 32 15.72 6.02 5.50
CA GLU A 32 16.48 4.76 5.48
C GLU A 32 15.51 3.57 5.50
N MET A 33 14.43 3.65 6.30
CA MET A 33 13.36 2.64 6.29
C MET A 33 12.72 2.50 4.91
N VAL A 34 12.44 3.61 4.20
CA VAL A 34 11.92 3.57 2.82
C VAL A 34 12.90 2.94 1.85
N VAL A 35 14.19 3.29 1.93
CA VAL A 35 15.22 2.70 1.08
C VAL A 35 15.32 1.19 1.31
N VAL A 36 15.29 0.73 2.57
CA VAL A 36 15.28 -0.70 2.87
C VAL A 36 14.04 -1.36 2.32
N ARG A 37 12.86 -0.78 2.54
CA ARG A 37 11.58 -1.36 2.12
C ARG A 37 11.47 -1.48 0.60
N LEU A 38 11.70 -0.40 -0.14
CA LEU A 38 11.61 -0.39 -1.60
C LEU A 38 12.82 -1.05 -2.26
N GLY A 39 14.02 -0.83 -1.72
CA GLY A 39 15.26 -1.36 -2.26
C GLY A 39 15.37 -2.87 -2.11
N LEU A 40 14.98 -3.43 -0.95
CA LEU A 40 14.97 -4.88 -0.76
C LEU A 40 13.95 -5.54 -1.68
N SER A 41 12.72 -5.00 -1.77
CA SER A 41 11.71 -5.50 -2.70
C SER A 41 12.19 -5.42 -4.16
N GLY A 42 12.79 -4.30 -4.56
CA GLY A 42 13.35 -4.13 -5.89
C GLY A 42 14.48 -5.11 -6.19
N LEU A 43 15.39 -5.33 -5.24
CA LEU A 43 16.50 -6.27 -5.37
C LEU A 43 16.00 -7.73 -5.52
N LEU A 44 15.01 -8.12 -4.73
CA LEU A 44 14.41 -9.46 -4.80
C LEU A 44 13.66 -9.70 -6.11
N LEU A 45 13.05 -8.66 -6.67
CA LEU A 45 12.30 -8.74 -7.93
C LEU A 45 13.19 -8.51 -9.17
N ALA A 46 14.40 -7.96 -9.02
CA ALA A 46 15.30 -7.63 -10.13
C ALA A 46 15.62 -8.83 -11.04
N PRO A 47 15.91 -10.05 -10.54
CA PRO A 47 16.15 -11.21 -11.41
C PRO A 47 14.97 -11.51 -12.32
N TRP A 48 13.74 -11.31 -11.82
CA TRP A 48 12.52 -11.61 -12.58
C TRP A 48 12.33 -10.67 -13.76
N VAL A 49 12.67 -9.39 -13.57
CA VAL A 49 12.61 -8.38 -14.64
C VAL A 49 13.60 -8.70 -15.77
N LEU A 50 14.77 -9.27 -15.44
CA LEU A 50 15.78 -9.64 -16.44
C LEU A 50 15.41 -10.89 -17.25
N THR A 51 14.54 -11.74 -16.70
CA THR A 51 14.10 -12.99 -17.35
C THR A 51 12.78 -12.87 -18.11
N PHE A 52 12.05 -11.78 -17.92
CA PHE A 52 10.71 -11.59 -18.49
C PHE A 52 10.78 -10.76 -19.77
N ASP A 53 10.16 -11.26 -20.84
CA ASP A 53 10.03 -10.49 -22.09
C ASP A 53 8.99 -9.37 -21.89
N LEU A 54 9.45 -8.13 -21.77
CA LEU A 54 8.55 -6.99 -21.65
C LEU A 54 7.77 -6.77 -22.97
N PRO A 55 6.43 -6.75 -22.94
CA PRO A 55 5.63 -6.37 -24.10
C PRO A 55 5.90 -4.90 -24.46
N PRO A 56 5.62 -4.48 -25.71
CA PRO A 56 5.73 -3.07 -26.09
C PRO A 56 4.75 -2.22 -25.26
N LEU A 57 5.30 -1.36 -24.41
CA LEU A 57 4.53 -0.48 -23.52
C LEU A 57 4.24 0.85 -24.23
N PRO A 58 2.97 1.29 -24.30
CA PRO A 58 2.60 2.51 -25.02
C PRO A 58 3.06 3.76 -24.27
N LEU A 59 3.25 4.89 -24.96
CA LEU A 59 3.72 6.13 -24.34
C LEU A 59 2.91 6.60 -23.11
N PRO A 60 1.56 6.50 -23.08
CA PRO A 60 0.77 6.84 -21.90
C PRO A 60 1.15 6.03 -20.65
N PHE A 61 1.58 4.77 -20.79
CA PHE A 61 2.04 3.96 -19.66
C PHE A 61 3.21 4.64 -18.94
N TRP A 62 4.20 5.13 -19.69
CA TRP A 62 5.36 5.81 -19.13
C TRP A 62 4.99 7.14 -18.48
N GLY A 63 4.00 7.87 -19.03
CA GLY A 63 3.46 9.07 -18.42
C GLY A 63 2.82 8.80 -17.05
N TRP A 64 1.97 7.77 -16.96
CA TRP A 64 1.38 7.34 -15.68
C TRP A 64 2.43 6.83 -14.70
N LEU A 65 3.42 6.07 -15.16
CA LEU A 65 4.52 5.60 -14.33
C LEU A 65 5.33 6.77 -13.75
N ALA A 66 5.64 7.77 -14.58
CA ALA A 66 6.36 8.96 -14.15
C ALA A 66 5.57 9.78 -13.12
N LEU A 67 4.23 9.76 -13.17
CA LEU A 67 3.37 10.42 -12.20
C LEU A 67 3.21 9.62 -10.90
N ILE A 68 3.00 8.30 -10.99
CA ILE A 68 2.73 7.46 -9.81
C ILE A 68 3.98 7.27 -8.95
N MET A 69 5.17 7.18 -9.56
CA MET A 69 6.43 6.97 -8.84
C MET A 69 6.72 8.02 -7.75
N PRO A 70 6.68 9.35 -8.02
CA PRO A 70 6.90 10.35 -6.97
C PRO A 70 5.79 10.36 -5.92
N LEU A 71 4.53 10.10 -6.30
CA LEU A 71 3.42 9.99 -5.36
C LEU A 71 3.60 8.79 -4.42
N GLU A 72 4.02 7.65 -4.95
CA GLU A 72 4.31 6.44 -4.18
C GLU A 72 5.47 6.66 -3.21
N ILE A 73 6.55 7.30 -3.66
CA ILE A 73 7.69 7.65 -2.78
C ILE A 73 7.25 8.60 -1.67
N ALA A 74 6.47 9.63 -1.99
CA ALA A 74 5.95 10.57 -1.01
C ALA A 74 5.03 9.87 0.02
N ALA A 75 4.10 9.05 -0.45
CA ALA A 75 3.21 8.26 0.39
C ALA A 75 4.00 7.32 1.32
N MET A 76 4.97 6.59 0.78
CA MET A 76 5.80 5.66 1.55
C MET A 76 6.67 6.38 2.60
N LEU A 77 7.19 7.57 2.29
CA LEU A 77 7.90 8.41 3.27
C LEU A 77 6.99 8.85 4.42
N MET A 78 5.78 9.31 4.11
CA MET A 78 4.80 9.69 5.14
C MET A 78 4.39 8.46 5.98
N TYR A 79 4.20 7.32 5.33
CA TYR A 79 3.83 6.07 5.98
C TYR A 79 4.91 5.55 6.93
N MET A 80 6.16 5.47 6.48
CA MET A 80 7.28 5.03 7.33
C MET A 80 7.52 6.01 8.48
N LYS A 81 7.37 7.32 8.23
CA LYS A 81 7.45 8.32 9.29
C LYS A 81 6.37 8.11 10.35
N ALA A 82 5.12 7.88 9.95
CA ALA A 82 4.03 7.62 10.87
C ALA A 82 4.28 6.36 11.72
N ILE A 83 4.65 5.24 11.09
CA ILE A 83 4.97 3.98 11.78
C ILE A 83 6.11 4.16 12.78
N ARG A 84 7.16 4.90 12.42
CA ARG A 84 8.31 5.13 13.28
C ARG A 84 7.94 5.99 14.49
N ASP A 85 7.21 7.08 14.27
CA ASP A 85 6.97 8.13 15.26
C ASP A 85 5.77 7.81 16.20
N TYR A 86 4.79 7.01 15.76
CA TYR A 86 3.55 6.73 16.50
C TYR A 86 3.26 5.23 16.67
N PRO A 87 2.61 4.76 17.76
CA PRO A 87 2.24 3.36 17.95
C PRO A 87 1.49 2.73 16.77
N LEU A 88 1.80 1.47 16.42
CA LEU A 88 1.20 0.79 15.25
C LEU A 88 -0.32 0.71 15.35
N ALA A 89 -0.84 0.51 16.57
CA ALA A 89 -2.27 0.48 16.85
C ALA A 89 -2.98 1.78 16.45
N LEU A 90 -2.27 2.92 16.44
CA LEU A 90 -2.84 4.22 16.03
C LEU A 90 -2.60 4.53 14.55
N THR A 91 -1.64 3.89 13.88
CA THR A 91 -1.27 4.23 12.51
C THR A 91 -1.86 3.28 11.48
N VAL A 92 -1.79 1.97 11.73
CA VAL A 92 -2.18 0.93 10.76
C VAL A 92 -3.69 0.92 10.49
N PRO A 93 -4.60 1.13 11.47
CA PRO A 93 -6.03 1.14 11.19
C PRO A 93 -6.49 2.22 10.20
N TYR A 94 -5.76 3.32 10.09
CA TYR A 94 -6.07 4.36 9.09
C TYR A 94 -5.91 3.87 7.65
N LEU A 95 -5.10 2.84 7.38
CA LEU A 95 -5.00 2.27 6.03
C LEU A 95 -6.31 1.61 5.57
N ALA A 96 -7.18 1.21 6.49
CA ALA A 96 -8.50 0.67 6.14
C ALA A 96 -9.45 1.74 5.57
N PHE A 97 -9.07 3.03 5.59
CA PHE A 97 -9.78 4.10 4.90
C PHE A 97 -9.42 4.20 3.41
N THR A 98 -8.35 3.53 2.97
CA THR A 98 -7.91 3.53 1.55
C THR A 98 -9.04 3.18 0.57
N PRO A 99 -9.90 2.18 0.81
CA PRO A 99 -10.97 1.86 -0.12
C PRO A 99 -11.94 3.02 -0.37
N VAL A 100 -12.20 3.89 0.63
CA VAL A 100 -13.06 5.07 0.45
C VAL A 100 -12.44 6.04 -0.55
N LEU A 101 -11.13 6.29 -0.43
CA LEU A 101 -10.41 7.14 -1.36
C LEU A 101 -10.39 6.51 -2.76
N VAL A 102 -10.17 5.19 -2.83
CA VAL A 102 -10.16 4.43 -4.09
C VAL A 102 -11.50 4.49 -4.80
N VAL A 103 -12.64 4.41 -4.09
CA VAL A 103 -13.97 4.58 -4.71
C VAL A 103 -14.09 5.95 -5.37
N VAL A 104 -13.67 7.01 -4.68
CA VAL A 104 -13.76 8.38 -5.20
C VAL A 104 -12.85 8.55 -6.42
N THR A 105 -11.60 8.09 -6.35
CA THR A 105 -10.67 8.22 -7.47
C THR A 105 -11.02 7.31 -8.65
N GLY A 106 -11.54 6.11 -8.39
CA GLY A 106 -12.00 5.18 -9.43
C GLY A 106 -13.18 5.76 -10.20
N TRP A 107 -14.14 6.37 -9.48
CA TRP A 107 -15.22 7.10 -10.13
C TRP A 107 -14.72 8.30 -10.96
N LEU A 108 -13.81 9.12 -10.40
CA LEU A 108 -13.33 10.34 -11.06
C LEU A 108 -12.42 10.07 -12.26
N VAL A 109 -11.54 9.05 -12.19
CA VAL A 109 -10.48 8.79 -13.17
C VAL A 109 -10.87 7.69 -14.16
N LEU A 110 -11.60 6.67 -13.70
CA LEU A 110 -11.91 5.46 -14.46
C LEU A 110 -13.40 5.34 -14.82
N ASP A 111 -14.24 6.27 -14.37
CA ASP A 111 -15.71 6.22 -14.50
C ASP A 111 -16.30 4.92 -13.91
N GLU A 112 -15.66 4.39 -12.86
CA GLU A 112 -16.10 3.18 -12.17
C GLU A 112 -17.20 3.49 -11.15
N THR A 113 -18.19 2.59 -11.06
CA THR A 113 -19.27 2.69 -10.07
C THR A 113 -19.20 1.54 -9.07
N VAL A 114 -19.45 1.85 -7.80
CA VAL A 114 -19.55 0.83 -6.74
C VAL A 114 -21.02 0.57 -6.42
N SER A 115 -21.39 -0.70 -6.31
CA SER A 115 -22.75 -1.09 -5.92
C SER A 115 -23.07 -0.62 -4.50
N GLY A 116 -24.35 -0.39 -4.18
CA GLY A 116 -24.76 0.01 -2.83
C GLY A 116 -24.29 -0.97 -1.74
N ASN A 117 -24.34 -2.27 -2.02
CA ASN A 117 -23.82 -3.30 -1.11
C ASN A 117 -22.29 -3.23 -0.96
N GLY A 118 -21.56 -2.94 -2.06
CA GLY A 118 -20.12 -2.75 -2.03
C GLY A 118 -19.72 -1.55 -1.18
N LEU A 119 -20.42 -0.42 -1.34
CA LEU A 119 -20.19 0.78 -0.56
C LEU A 119 -20.47 0.53 0.94
N LEU A 120 -21.57 -0.16 1.25
CA LEU A 120 -21.91 -0.51 2.63
C LEU A 120 -20.84 -1.41 3.27
N GLY A 121 -20.30 -2.38 2.52
CA GLY A 121 -19.17 -3.20 2.96
C GLY A 121 -17.92 -2.38 3.27
N ILE A 122 -17.57 -1.41 2.41
CA ILE A 122 -16.45 -0.50 2.63
C ILE A 122 -16.64 0.32 3.91
N LEU A 123 -17.83 0.90 4.10
CA LEU A 123 -18.15 1.70 5.28
C LEU A 123 -18.10 0.86 6.57
N LEU A 124 -18.54 -0.41 6.53
CA LEU A 124 -18.43 -1.33 7.67
C LEU A 124 -16.97 -1.62 8.03
N VAL A 125 -16.10 -1.84 7.04
CA VAL A 125 -14.66 -2.06 7.28
C VAL A 125 -14.03 -0.82 7.91
N VAL A 126 -14.36 0.38 7.42
CA VAL A 126 -13.87 1.65 7.95
C VAL A 126 -14.37 1.91 9.37
N ALA A 127 -15.65 1.66 9.63
CA ALA A 127 -16.22 1.78 10.97
C ALA A 127 -15.56 0.81 11.95
N GLY A 128 -15.33 -0.44 11.51
CA GLY A 128 -14.65 -1.46 12.30
C GLY A 128 -13.19 -1.09 12.61
N SER A 129 -12.44 -0.56 11.64
CA SER A 129 -11.05 -0.14 11.88
C SER A 129 -10.96 1.06 12.81
N TRP A 130 -11.93 1.98 12.72
CA TRP A 130 -12.02 3.12 13.63
C TRP A 130 -12.32 2.69 15.07
N LEU A 131 -13.21 1.71 15.26
CA LEU A 131 -13.50 1.11 16.56
C LEU A 131 -12.29 0.40 17.17
N LEU A 132 -11.42 -0.23 16.36
CA LEU A 132 -10.19 -0.87 16.84
C LEU A 132 -9.12 0.13 17.33
N ASN A 133 -9.28 1.41 16.97
CA ASN A 133 -8.38 2.49 17.38
C ASN A 133 -8.79 3.11 18.73
N PHE A 134 -9.97 2.74 19.26
CA PHE A 134 -10.48 3.14 20.58
C PHE A 134 -10.30 2.00 21.58
#